data_AF-A0A3S3QWC9-F1
#
_entry.id   AF-A0A3S3QWC9-F1
#
_cell.length_a   1.000
_cell.length_b   1.000
_cell.length_c   1.000
_cell.angle_alpha   90.00
_cell.angle_beta   90.00
_cell.angle_gamma   90.00
#
_symmetry.space_group_name_H-M   'P 1'
#
loop_
_entity.id
_entity.type
_entity.pdbx_description
1 polymer ?
#
loop_
_entity_poly.entity_id
_entity_poly.type
_entity_poly.pdbx_seq_one_letter_code
_entity_poly.pdbx_strand_id
1 'polypeptide(L)'
;FQTALADALEIDFATARSVTGQSGYAALLAALRALDLSEDRAFLIAVAVYPGEFPHPQAIRLFLDRYRLLHREAALDKVRAWKAETLSRAIRDKAADTIGGERRDASNGDDASSSLKAS
;
A
#
# COMPACT_ATOMS: atom_id res chain seq x y z
N PHE A 1 -4.93 5.19 11.29
CA PHE A 1 -5.14 5.94 10.03
C PHE A 1 -4.78 5.11 8.80
N GLN A 2 -3.53 4.62 8.67
CA GLN A 2 -3.07 3.85 7.50
C GLN A 2 -3.96 2.65 7.14
N THR A 3 -4.48 1.89 8.12
CA THR A 3 -5.42 0.79 7.89
C THR A 3 -6.70 1.26 7.21
N ALA A 4 -7.37 2.27 7.78
CA ALA A 4 -8.59 2.82 7.19
C ALA A 4 -8.35 3.42 5.79
N LEU A 5 -7.16 3.99 5.55
CA LEU A 5 -6.77 4.48 4.22
C LEU A 5 -6.59 3.32 3.22
N ALA A 6 -5.96 2.23 3.67
CA ALA A 6 -5.79 1.01 2.88
C ALA A 6 -7.15 0.43 2.48
N ASP A 7 -8.07 0.33 3.44
CA ASP A 7 -9.42 -0.19 3.22
C ASP A 7 -10.23 0.72 2.29
N ALA A 8 -10.22 2.03 2.51
CA ALA A 8 -10.98 2.98 1.71
C ALA A 8 -10.48 3.08 0.25
N LEU A 9 -9.19 2.85 0.02
CA LEU A 9 -8.58 2.87 -1.30
C LEU A 9 -8.43 1.47 -1.91
N GLU A 10 -8.81 0.40 -1.20
CA GLU A 10 -8.59 -1.00 -1.57
C GLU A 10 -7.15 -1.29 -2.03
N ILE A 11 -6.18 -0.81 -1.25
CA ILE A 11 -4.74 -1.04 -1.46
C ILE A 11 -4.16 -1.83 -0.28
N ASP A 12 -2.97 -2.41 -0.46
CA ASP A 12 -2.30 -3.08 0.66
C ASP A 12 -1.78 -2.07 1.71
N PHE A 13 -1.55 -2.57 2.93
CA PHE A 13 -1.07 -1.75 4.04
C PHE A 13 0.31 -1.13 3.77
N ALA A 14 1.17 -1.82 3.02
CA ALA A 14 2.50 -1.33 2.68
C ALA A 14 2.44 -0.08 1.78
N THR A 15 1.51 -0.07 0.83
CA THR A 15 1.24 1.02 -0.10
C THR A 15 0.61 2.18 0.65
N ALA A 16 -0.38 1.93 1.52
CA ALA A 16 -0.95 2.98 2.38
C ALA A 16 0.11 3.61 3.30
N ARG A 17 1.00 2.79 3.87
CA ARG A 17 2.15 3.27 4.67
C ARG A 17 3.08 4.13 3.83
N SER A 18 3.42 3.70 2.62
CA SER A 18 4.25 4.49 1.69
C SER A 18 3.61 5.83 1.35
N VAL A 19 2.32 5.85 1.01
CA VAL A 19 1.56 7.08 0.68
C VAL A 19 1.61 8.11 1.81
N THR A 20 1.56 7.66 3.08
CA THR A 20 1.66 8.54 4.26
C THR A 20 3.08 8.78 4.76
N GLY A 21 4.06 8.00 4.29
CA GLY A 21 5.45 8.04 4.75
C GLY A 21 6.42 8.72 3.80
N GLN A 22 6.00 9.03 2.56
CA GLN A 22 6.80 9.78 1.61
C GLN A 22 7.10 11.20 2.12
N SER A 23 8.25 11.74 1.73
CA SER A 23 8.64 13.12 2.01
C SER A 23 7.64 14.06 1.33
N GLY A 24 6.79 14.69 2.15
CA GLY A 24 5.72 15.57 1.70
C GLY A 24 4.37 14.88 1.48
N TYR A 25 3.32 15.68 1.41
CA TYR A 25 1.92 15.24 1.41
C TYR A 25 1.31 15.04 0.00
N ALA A 26 2.14 14.96 -1.06
CA ALA A 26 1.64 14.91 -2.44
C ALA A 26 0.90 13.61 -2.78
N ALA A 27 1.40 12.46 -2.29
CA ALA A 27 0.69 11.18 -2.42
C ALA A 27 -0.59 11.19 -1.58
N LEU A 28 -0.53 11.72 -0.36
CA LEU A 28 -1.72 11.88 0.49
C LEU A 28 -2.77 12.79 -0.17
N LEU A 29 -2.39 13.90 -0.81
CA LEU A 29 -3.31 14.77 -1.56
C LEU A 29 -4.08 13.98 -2.63
N ALA A 30 -3.39 13.14 -3.39
CA ALA A 30 -4.04 12.31 -4.41
C ALA A 30 -4.98 11.28 -3.79
N ALA A 31 -4.58 10.63 -2.70
CA ALA A 31 -5.44 9.71 -1.96
C ALA A 31 -6.74 10.39 -1.48
N LEU A 32 -6.63 11.54 -0.82
CA LEU A 32 -7.77 12.29 -0.28
C LEU A 32 -8.70 12.80 -1.40
N ARG A 33 -8.11 13.22 -2.53
CA ARG A 33 -8.87 13.71 -3.69
C ARG A 33 -9.62 12.59 -4.40
N ALA A 34 -9.04 11.39 -4.49
CA ALA A 34 -9.71 10.21 -5.04
C ALA A 34 -10.92 9.78 -4.20
N LEU A 35 -10.83 9.95 -2.87
CA LEU A 35 -11.93 9.72 -1.91
C LEU A 35 -13.00 10.82 -1.93
N ASP A 36 -12.86 11.82 -2.80
CA ASP A 36 -13.81 12.94 -2.96
C ASP A 36 -14.08 13.71 -1.65
N LEU A 37 -13.06 13.85 -0.81
CA LEU A 37 -13.18 14.60 0.44
C LEU A 37 -13.28 16.10 0.17
N SER A 38 -14.06 16.81 0.98
CA SER A 38 -14.05 18.27 0.98
C SER A 38 -12.69 18.81 1.43
N GLU A 39 -12.36 20.03 1.00
CA GLU A 39 -11.10 20.70 1.32
C GLU A 39 -10.80 20.70 2.83
N ASP A 40 -11.81 21.04 3.64
CA ASP A 40 -11.66 21.12 5.09
C ASP A 40 -11.29 19.76 5.70
N ARG A 41 -11.95 18.68 5.25
CA ARG A 41 -11.68 17.32 5.72
C ARG A 41 -10.31 16.85 5.28
N ALA A 42 -9.95 17.11 4.04
CA ALA A 42 -8.64 16.77 3.50
C ALA A 42 -7.52 17.49 4.26
N PHE A 43 -7.71 18.78 4.58
CA PHE A 43 -6.76 19.56 5.36
C PHE A 43 -6.62 19.06 6.80
N LEU A 44 -7.73 18.80 7.50
CA LEU A 44 -7.69 18.25 8.86
C LEU A 44 -6.92 16.93 8.93
N ILE A 45 -7.13 16.04 7.96
CA ILE A 45 -6.38 14.79 7.87
C ILE A 45 -4.90 15.07 7.59
N ALA A 46 -4.58 15.98 6.66
CA ALA A 46 -3.19 16.31 6.34
C ALA A 46 -2.42 16.87 7.55
N VAL A 47 -3.02 17.76 8.34
CA VAL A 47 -2.41 18.30 9.56
C VAL A 47 -2.25 17.24 10.63
N ALA A 48 -3.22 16.32 10.77
CA ALA A 48 -3.12 15.22 11.72
C ALA A 48 -2.00 14.22 11.37
N VAL A 49 -1.74 14.01 10.07
CA VAL A 49 -0.68 13.13 9.58
C VAL A 49 0.69 13.82 9.59
N TYR A 50 0.73 15.11 9.25
CA TYR A 50 1.95 15.90 9.11
C TYR A 50 1.90 17.19 9.95
N PRO A 51 1.94 17.12 11.29
CA PRO A 51 1.80 18.29 12.15
C PRO A 51 2.92 19.33 11.95
N GLY A 52 4.11 18.91 11.50
CA GLY A 52 5.25 19.80 11.26
C GLY A 52 5.24 20.54 9.91
N GLU A 53 4.38 20.17 8.96
CA GLU A 53 4.38 20.71 7.59
C GLU A 53 3.57 22.02 7.46
N PHE A 54 2.85 22.43 8.50
CA PHE A 54 1.97 23.61 8.49
C PHE A 54 2.31 24.67 9.55
N PRO A 55 3.56 25.15 9.65
CA PRO A 55 3.96 26.09 10.69
C PRO A 55 3.47 27.53 10.46
N HIS A 56 3.07 27.88 9.23
CA HIS A 56 2.65 29.25 8.88
C HIS A 56 1.46 29.27 7.90
N PRO A 57 0.66 30.36 7.85
CA PRO A 57 -0.55 30.44 7.02
C PRO A 57 -0.34 30.21 5.52
N GLN A 58 0.84 30.55 4.98
CA GLN A 58 1.17 30.33 3.57
C GLN A 58 1.26 28.83 3.22
N ALA A 59 1.69 27.97 4.15
CA ALA A 59 1.73 26.52 3.92
C ALA A 59 0.31 25.94 3.78
N ILE A 60 -0.64 26.46 4.57
CA ILE A 60 -2.06 26.11 4.49
C ILE A 60 -2.62 26.53 3.12
N ARG A 61 -2.37 27.77 2.68
CA ARG A 61 -2.82 28.25 1.36
C ARG A 61 -2.26 27.39 0.23
N LEU A 62 -0.97 27.07 0.28
CA LEU A 62 -0.32 26.23 -0.72
C LEU A 62 -0.93 24.83 -0.80
N PHE A 63 -1.30 24.23 0.33
CA PHE A 63 -2.02 22.96 0.35
C PHE A 63 -3.38 23.05 -0.32
N LEU A 64 -4.17 24.07 0.04
CA LEU A 64 -5.51 24.27 -0.53
C LEU A 64 -5.45 24.51 -2.04
N ASP A 65 -4.51 25.35 -2.50
CA ASP A 65 -4.31 25.62 -3.92
C ASP A 65 -3.95 24.34 -4.68
N ARG A 66 -3.04 23.53 -4.14
CA ARG A 66 -2.68 22.23 -4.73
C ARG A 66 -3.84 21.24 -4.75
N TYR A 67 -4.64 21.19 -3.70
CA TYR A 67 -5.80 20.29 -3.62
C TYR A 67 -6.88 20.69 -4.64
N ARG A 68 -7.12 21.98 -4.84
CA ARG A 68 -8.04 22.52 -5.84
C ARG A 68 -7.58 22.26 -7.26
N LEU A 69 -6.29 22.45 -7.52
CA LEU A 69 -5.68 22.20 -8.83
C LEU A 69 -5.63 20.71 -9.19
N LEU A 70 -5.62 19.82 -8.19
CA LEU A 70 -5.62 18.39 -8.44
C LEU A 70 -7.01 17.90 -8.88
N HIS A 71 -7.12 17.54 -10.16
CA HIS A 71 -8.35 16.94 -10.69
C HIS A 71 -8.59 15.55 -10.10
N ARG A 72 -9.85 15.26 -9.80
CA ARG A 72 -10.28 13.97 -9.25
C ARG A 72 -9.91 12.81 -10.15
N GLU A 73 -10.03 12.95 -11.46
CA GLU A 73 -9.64 11.90 -12.41
C GLU A 73 -8.15 11.56 -12.33
N ALA A 74 -7.27 12.57 -12.28
CA ALA A 74 -5.83 12.34 -12.13
C ALA A 74 -5.49 11.68 -10.78
N ALA A 75 -6.27 11.96 -9.74
CA ALA A 75 -6.14 11.30 -8.45
C ALA A 75 -6.58 9.83 -8.51
N LEU A 76 -7.69 9.53 -9.21
CA LEU A 76 -8.16 8.16 -9.42
C LEU A 76 -7.16 7.34 -10.23
N ASP A 77 -6.53 7.92 -11.26
CA ASP A 77 -5.51 7.23 -12.06
C ASP A 77 -4.29 6.83 -11.22
N LYS A 78 -3.87 7.70 -10.29
CA LYS A 78 -2.82 7.34 -9.32
C LYS A 78 -3.24 6.19 -8.42
N VAL A 79 -4.47 6.20 -7.90
CA VAL A 79 -4.99 5.11 -7.08
C VAL A 79 -5.10 3.80 -7.88
N ARG A 80 -5.51 3.85 -9.15
CA ARG A 80 -5.51 2.67 -10.04
C ARG A 80 -4.10 2.08 -10.20
N ALA A 81 -3.09 2.92 -10.38
CA ALA A 81 -1.70 2.47 -10.44
C ALA A 81 -1.25 1.80 -9.14
N TRP A 82 -1.65 2.35 -7.98
CA TRP A 82 -1.37 1.73 -6.68
C TRP A 82 -2.06 0.38 -6.49
N LYS A 83 -3.34 0.27 -6.89
CA LYS A 83 -4.08 -1.00 -6.86
C LYS A 83 -3.42 -2.06 -7.74
N ALA A 84 -3.00 -1.69 -8.94
CA ALA A 84 -2.31 -2.60 -9.86
C ALA A 84 -0.99 -3.11 -9.27
N GLU A 85 -0.24 -2.23 -8.61
CA GLU A 85 1.00 -2.60 -7.93
C GLU A 85 0.73 -3.52 -6.71
N THR A 86 -0.30 -3.24 -5.91
CA THR A 86 -0.73 -4.12 -4.82
C THR A 86 -1.08 -5.52 -5.34
N LEU A 87 -1.86 -5.62 -6.42
CA LEU A 87 -2.21 -6.90 -7.02
C LEU A 87 -0.98 -7.64 -7.53
N SER A 88 -0.04 -6.92 -8.17
CA SER A 88 1.19 -7.49 -8.69
C SER A 88 2.07 -8.07 -7.58
N ARG A 89 2.17 -7.39 -6.43
CA ARG A 89 2.86 -7.90 -5.23
C ARG A 89 2.18 -9.16 -4.69
N ALA A 90 0.86 -9.14 -4.53
CA ALA A 90 0.13 -10.31 -4.03
C ALA A 90 0.28 -11.56 -4.91
N ILE A 91 0.32 -11.38 -6.24
CA ILE A 91 0.57 -12.49 -7.18
C ILE A 91 2.00 -13.04 -7.01
N ARG A 92 3.00 -12.17 -6.86
CA ARG A 92 4.40 -12.56 -6.66
C ARG A 92 4.58 -13.34 -5.36
N ASP A 93 3.97 -12.87 -4.27
CA ASP A 93 4.07 -13.50 -2.95
C ASP A 93 3.42 -14.88 -2.97
N LYS A 94 2.24 -15.03 -3.60
CA LYS A 94 1.61 -16.35 -3.80
C LYS A 94 2.48 -17.31 -4.60
N ALA A 95 3.13 -16.83 -5.67
CA ALA A 95 4.02 -17.67 -6.48
C ALA A 95 5.26 -18.13 -5.70
N ALA A 96 5.80 -17.28 -4.81
CA ALA A 96 6.92 -17.63 -3.95
C ALA A 96 6.55 -18.70 -2.92
N ASP A 97 5.36 -18.60 -2.31
CA ASP A 97 4.85 -19.59 -1.35
C ASP A 97 4.63 -20.97 -2.00
N THR A 98 4.09 -21.03 -3.22
CA THR A 98 3.91 -22.30 -3.93
C THR A 98 5.24 -23.01 -4.23
N ILE A 99 6.27 -22.26 -4.65
CA ILE A 99 7.60 -22.82 -4.95
C ILE A 99 8.31 -23.26 -3.66
N GLY A 100 8.10 -22.55 -2.54
CA GLY A 100 8.66 -22.91 -1.23
C GLY A 100 8.00 -24.14 -0.59
N GLY A 101 6.75 -24.43 -0.93
CA GLY A 101 6.00 -25.61 -0.45
C GLY A 101 6.43 -26.92 -1.11
N GLU A 102 6.55 -26.96 -2.44
CA GLU A 102 6.89 -28.18 -3.18
C GLU A 102 8.30 -28.74 -2.86
N ARG A 103 9.22 -27.89 -2.39
CA ARG A 103 10.59 -28.32 -2.07
C ARG A 103 10.72 -29.09 -0.74
N ARG A 104 9.69 -29.07 0.12
CA ARG A 104 9.71 -29.74 1.44
C ARG A 104 9.07 -31.13 1.42
N ASP A 105 8.12 -31.37 0.53
CA ASP A 105 7.43 -32.67 0.44
C ASP A 105 8.20 -33.73 -0.36
N ALA A 106 9.14 -33.33 -1.22
CA ALA A 106 9.92 -34.27 -2.04
C ALA A 106 11.12 -34.93 -1.32
N SER A 107 11.39 -34.62 -0.04
CA SER A 107 12.59 -35.09 0.67
C SER A 107 12.35 -36.23 1.67
N ASN A 108 11.14 -36.77 1.80
CA ASN A 108 10.81 -37.73 2.87
C ASN A 108 10.23 -39.04 2.35
N GLY A 109 10.99 -39.75 1.52
CA GLY A 109 10.58 -41.05 1.00
C GLY A 109 11.73 -41.84 0.36
N ASP A 110 12.77 -42.17 1.12
CA ASP A 110 13.70 -43.26 0.76
C ASP A 110 14.55 -43.68 1.97
N ASP A 111 13.95 -44.40 2.93
CA ASP A 111 14.73 -45.16 3.94
C ASP A 111 13.85 -46.21 4.64
N ALA A 112 13.31 -47.16 3.86
CA ALA A 112 12.56 -48.28 4.44
C ALA A 112 12.59 -49.53 3.56
N SER A 113 13.77 -50.02 3.14
CA SER A 113 13.89 -51.35 2.51
C SER A 113 15.35 -51.87 2.46
N SER A 114 15.91 -52.32 3.58
CA SER A 114 17.11 -53.19 3.52
C SER A 114 17.28 -54.07 4.78
N SER A 115 16.33 -54.97 5.03
CA SER A 115 16.54 -56.11 5.95
C SER A 115 16.10 -57.42 5.29
N LEU A 116 16.95 -57.95 4.40
CA LEU A 116 16.76 -59.27 3.80
C LEU A 116 18.09 -60.07 3.83
N LYS A 117 18.13 -61.02 4.78
CA LYS A 117 18.71 -62.38 4.78
C LYS A 117 20.14 -62.66 4.25
N ALA A 118 20.89 -63.42 5.05
CA ALA A 118 21.55 -64.73 4.75
C ALA A 118 22.55 -65.02 5.90
N SER A 119 22.32 -66.04 6.75
CA SER A 119 22.67 -67.47 6.61
C SER A 119 24.11 -67.78 7.01
#